data_AF-A0A395JPL8-F1
#
_entry.id   AF-A0A395JPL8-F1
#
_cell.length_a   1.000
_cell.length_b   1.000
_cell.length_c   1.000
_cell.angle_alpha   90.00
_cell.angle_beta   90.00
_cell.angle_gamma   90.00
#
_symmetry.space_group_name_H-M   'P 1'
#
loop_
_entity.id
_entity.type
_entity.pdbx_description
1 polymer ?
#
loop_
_entity_poly.entity_id
_entity_poly.type
_entity_poly.pdbx_seq_one_letter_code
_entity_poly.pdbx_strand_id
1 'polypeptide(L)'
;MSAALVGTNSPKRPLYQKILVIAGMMSLVGGTLTGIMTYVNVGVRESFWSDWLSSFAIAVPIMAPAGLLFMTLTGKFLLQVMPNGHKTLHQIITGLLMAFFMESILAVSTTANLLGFTDIVAFVSAWQQAFSAGLPFGLCMALLMSLALKPKLDRFMAS
;
A
#
# COMPACT_ATOMS: atom_id res chain seq x y z
N MET A 1 -29.89 -48.82 4.21
CA MET A 1 -29.46 -47.84 5.23
C MET A 1 -28.50 -46.87 4.55
N SER A 2 -28.94 -45.63 4.31
CA SER A 2 -28.15 -44.61 3.61
C SER A 2 -27.28 -43.86 4.63
N ALA A 3 -25.96 -43.89 4.45
CA ALA A 3 -25.02 -43.15 5.29
C ALA A 3 -25.16 -41.65 5.00
N ALA A 4 -25.63 -40.90 6.00
CA ALA A 4 -25.73 -39.46 5.95
C ALA A 4 -24.34 -38.84 5.73
N LEU A 5 -24.23 -38.02 4.68
CA LEU A 5 -23.09 -37.15 4.44
C LEU A 5 -22.97 -36.18 5.61
N VAL A 6 -21.99 -36.40 6.49
CA VAL A 6 -21.56 -35.42 7.48
C VAL A 6 -21.03 -34.22 6.72
N GLY A 7 -21.88 -33.21 6.55
CA GLY A 7 -21.48 -31.90 6.07
C GLY A 7 -20.52 -31.29 7.09
N THR A 8 -19.21 -31.38 6.81
CA THR A 8 -18.20 -30.68 7.59
C THR A 8 -18.36 -29.18 7.33
N ASN A 9 -19.15 -28.51 8.17
CA ASN A 9 -19.17 -27.05 8.24
C ASN A 9 -17.75 -26.60 8.62
N SER A 10 -16.96 -26.16 7.64
CA SER A 10 -15.68 -25.51 7.89
C SER A 10 -15.91 -24.35 8.88
N PRO A 11 -15.18 -24.28 10.00
CA PRO A 11 -15.40 -23.25 11.01
C PRO A 11 -15.12 -21.87 10.40
N LYS A 12 -16.14 -21.01 10.40
CA LYS A 12 -16.02 -19.64 9.88
C LYS A 12 -15.06 -18.84 10.76
N ARG A 13 -14.07 -18.17 10.18
CA ARG A 13 -13.09 -17.41 10.96
C ARG A 13 -13.72 -16.14 11.54
N PRO A 14 -13.47 -15.82 12.82
CA PRO A 14 -14.05 -14.65 13.47
C PRO A 14 -13.52 -13.35 12.87
N LEU A 15 -14.38 -12.31 12.86
CA LEU A 15 -14.11 -11.03 12.20
C LEU A 15 -12.83 -10.34 12.69
N TYR A 16 -12.51 -10.44 13.99
CA TYR A 16 -11.31 -9.81 14.55
C TYR A 16 -10.02 -10.35 13.92
N GLN A 17 -9.96 -11.64 13.55
CA GLN A 17 -8.77 -12.22 12.91
C GLN A 17 -8.57 -11.65 11.50
N LYS A 18 -9.66 -11.45 10.76
CA LYS A 18 -9.64 -10.84 9.42
C LYS A 18 -9.15 -9.41 9.48
N ILE A 19 -9.67 -8.64 10.43
CA ILE A 19 -9.23 -7.25 10.66
C ILE A 19 -7.75 -7.21 11.05
N LEU A 20 -7.32 -8.08 11.98
CA LEU A 20 -5.94 -8.10 12.46
C LEU A 20 -4.95 -8.47 11.35
N VAL A 21 -5.30 -9.42 10.47
CA VAL A 21 -4.46 -9.76 9.31
C VAL A 21 -4.35 -8.59 8.33
N ILE A 22 -5.46 -7.94 7.99
CA ILE A 22 -5.44 -6.79 7.08
C ILE A 22 -4.64 -5.64 7.71
N ALA A 23 -4.90 -5.29 8.96
CA ALA A 23 -4.19 -4.25 9.69
C ALA A 23 -2.68 -4.56 9.80
N GLY A 24 -2.32 -5.82 10.05
CA GLY A 24 -0.92 -6.26 10.10
C GLY A 24 -0.23 -6.15 8.75
N MET A 25 -0.89 -6.56 7.66
CA MET A 25 -0.35 -6.42 6.30
C MET A 25 -0.17 -4.95 5.90
N MET A 26 -1.16 -4.10 6.20
CA MET A 26 -1.09 -2.66 5.93
C MET A 26 0.01 -2.00 6.75
N SER A 27 0.14 -2.36 8.02
CA SER A 27 1.19 -1.83 8.91
C SER A 27 2.57 -2.28 8.47
N LEU A 28 2.71 -3.53 8.02
CA LEU A 28 3.98 -4.02 7.47
C LEU A 28 4.37 -3.23 6.22
N VAL A 29 3.49 -3.16 5.21
CA VAL A 29 3.84 -2.48 3.95
C VAL A 29 4.04 -0.99 4.18
N GLY A 30 3.07 -0.32 4.79
CA GLY A 30 3.12 1.12 5.04
C GLY A 30 4.26 1.49 5.98
N GLY A 31 4.47 0.74 7.06
CA GLY A 31 5.54 0.98 8.03
C GLY A 31 6.93 0.77 7.44
N THR A 32 7.11 -0.24 6.57
CA THR A 32 8.42 -0.45 5.91
C THR A 32 8.72 0.69 4.93
N LEU A 33 7.72 1.10 4.14
CA LEU A 33 7.87 2.19 3.18
C LEU A 33 8.15 3.53 3.86
N THR A 34 7.36 3.90 4.87
CA THR A 34 7.63 5.13 5.64
C THR A 34 8.97 5.03 6.36
N GLY A 35 9.38 3.84 6.83
CA GLY A 35 10.69 3.62 7.43
C GLY A 35 11.84 3.88 6.47
N ILE A 36 11.76 3.37 5.23
CA ILE A 36 12.73 3.64 4.16
C ILE A 36 12.81 5.14 3.89
N MET A 37 11.65 5.80 3.72
CA MET A 37 11.59 7.23 3.42
C MET A 37 12.12 8.10 4.57
N THR A 38 11.79 7.77 5.82
CA THR A 38 12.35 8.45 7.00
C THR A 38 13.85 8.25 7.06
N TYR A 39 14.35 7.03 6.83
CA TYR A 39 15.78 6.75 6.85
C TYR A 39 16.54 7.57 5.80
N VAL A 40 15.99 7.68 4.60
CA VAL A 40 16.59 8.48 3.52
C VAL A 40 16.62 9.98 3.86
N ASN A 41 15.57 10.49 4.51
CA ASN A 41 15.46 11.92 4.81
C ASN A 41 16.26 12.36 6.04
N VAL A 42 16.29 11.56 7.12
CA VAL A 42 16.91 11.97 8.39
C VAL A 42 18.06 11.06 8.85
N GLY A 43 18.21 9.85 8.29
CA GLY A 43 19.19 8.84 8.72
C GLY A 43 18.84 8.20 10.07
N VAL A 44 19.76 7.40 10.64
CA VAL A 44 19.60 6.88 12.02
C VAL A 44 20.03 7.95 13.01
N ARG A 45 19.07 8.73 13.50
CA ARG A 45 19.24 9.69 14.59
C ARG A 45 18.40 9.26 15.79
N GLU A 46 18.60 9.91 16.94
CA GLU A 46 17.80 9.65 18.14
C GLU A 46 16.29 9.86 17.90
N SER A 47 15.92 10.81 17.04
CA SER A 47 14.53 11.09 16.66
C SER A 47 13.95 10.11 15.62
N PHE A 48 14.74 9.20 15.05
CA PHE A 48 14.29 8.35 13.94
C PHE A 48 12.99 7.61 14.27
N TRP A 49 12.88 7.05 15.48
CA TRP A 49 11.69 6.30 15.88
C TRP A 49 10.43 7.17 16.00
N SER A 50 10.55 8.38 16.54
CA SER A 50 9.43 9.33 16.61
C SER A 50 9.05 9.88 15.24
N ASP A 51 10.05 10.15 14.41
CA ASP A 51 9.93 10.68 13.06
C ASP A 51 9.26 9.67 12.12
N TRP A 52 9.68 8.40 12.22
CA TRP A 52 9.08 7.30 11.49
C TRP A 52 7.65 7.03 11.93
N LEU A 53 7.41 6.91 13.25
CA LEU A 53 6.09 6.58 13.78
C LEU A 53 5.08 7.69 13.50
N SER A 54 5.48 8.96 13.62
CA SER A 54 4.62 10.09 13.26
C SER A 54 4.33 10.12 11.76
N SER A 55 5.33 9.89 10.90
CA SER A 55 5.14 9.81 9.45
C SER A 55 4.19 8.69 9.07
N PHE A 56 4.32 7.52 9.71
CA PHE A 56 3.40 6.39 9.53
C PHE A 56 1.98 6.73 9.99
N ALA A 57 1.82 7.33 11.17
CA ALA A 57 0.53 7.71 11.71
C ALA A 57 -0.20 8.75 10.84
N ILE A 58 0.54 9.70 10.26
CA ILE A 58 -0.01 10.72 9.34
C ILE A 58 -0.33 10.12 7.96
N ALA A 59 0.46 9.16 7.49
CA ALA A 59 0.22 8.50 6.22
C ALA A 59 -1.11 7.73 6.20
N VAL A 60 -1.45 7.01 7.26
CA VAL A 60 -2.68 6.19 7.33
C VAL A 60 -3.95 6.94 6.93
N PRO A 61 -4.30 8.09 7.54
CA PRO A 61 -5.51 8.84 7.18
C PRO A 61 -5.42 9.53 5.82
N ILE A 62 -4.23 9.79 5.27
CA ILE A 62 -4.05 10.39 3.94
C ILE A 62 -4.24 9.32 2.85
N MET A 63 -3.74 8.11 3.09
CA MET A 63 -3.77 7.01 2.13
C MET A 63 -5.18 6.48 1.87
N ALA A 64 -6.07 6.50 2.87
CA ALA A 64 -7.44 6.05 2.70
C ALA A 64 -8.24 6.84 1.63
N PRO A 65 -8.37 8.18 1.71
CA PRO A 65 -9.06 8.95 0.68
C PRO A 65 -8.30 8.98 -0.64
N ALA A 66 -6.95 9.00 -0.61
CA ALA A 66 -6.14 8.94 -1.82
C ALA A 66 -6.38 7.62 -2.58
N GLY A 67 -6.36 6.47 -1.88
CA GLY A 67 -6.59 5.16 -2.49
C GLY A 67 -7.94 5.07 -3.21
N LEU A 68 -9.01 5.58 -2.59
CA LEU A 68 -10.33 5.64 -3.22
C LEU A 68 -10.33 6.53 -4.46
N LEU A 69 -9.74 7.73 -4.37
CA LEU A 69 -9.64 8.66 -5.50
C LEU A 69 -8.92 8.01 -6.68
N PHE A 70 -7.70 7.51 -6.45
CA PHE A 70 -6.87 6.93 -7.52
C PHE A 70 -7.44 5.63 -8.07
N MET A 71 -8.20 4.86 -7.29
CA MET A 71 -8.90 3.68 -7.80
C MET A 71 -9.90 4.08 -8.89
N THR A 72 -10.68 5.13 -8.63
CA THR A 72 -11.69 5.61 -9.59
C THR A 72 -11.05 6.27 -10.81
N LEU A 73 -10.02 7.10 -10.61
CA LEU A 73 -9.32 7.81 -11.70
C LEU A 73 -8.62 6.84 -12.63
N THR A 74 -7.87 5.88 -12.07
CA THR A 74 -7.12 4.90 -12.86
C THR A 74 -8.07 4.02 -13.67
N GLY A 75 -9.21 3.61 -13.08
CA GLY A 75 -10.23 2.84 -13.81
C GLY A 75 -10.82 3.59 -14.99
N LYS A 76 -11.19 4.87 -14.80
CA LYS A 76 -11.70 5.73 -15.89
C LYS A 76 -10.65 5.98 -16.97
N PHE A 77 -9.43 6.33 -16.57
CA PHE A 77 -8.32 6.59 -17.47
C PHE A 77 -8.01 5.37 -18.34
N LEU A 78 -7.97 4.18 -17.73
CA LEU A 78 -7.64 2.95 -18.44
C LEU A 78 -8.74 2.54 -19.42
N LEU A 79 -10.02 2.72 -19.07
CA LEU A 79 -11.13 2.49 -19.99
C LEU A 79 -11.13 3.50 -21.15
N GLN A 80 -10.67 4.72 -20.93
CA GLN A 80 -10.58 5.75 -21.97
C GLN A 80 -9.41 5.47 -22.94
N VAL A 81 -8.25 5.06 -22.42
CA VAL A 81 -7.03 4.85 -23.22
C VAL A 81 -7.02 3.47 -23.87
N MET A 82 -7.55 2.44 -23.21
CA MET A 82 -7.51 1.07 -23.69
C MET A 82 -8.87 0.35 -23.53
N PRO A 83 -9.94 0.83 -24.19
CA PRO A 83 -11.28 0.28 -24.02
C PRO A 83 -11.40 -1.22 -24.34
N ASN A 84 -10.57 -1.73 -25.25
CA ASN A 84 -10.58 -3.13 -25.71
C ASN A 84 -9.41 -3.96 -25.15
N GLY A 85 -8.81 -3.54 -24.04
CA GLY A 85 -7.66 -4.22 -23.45
C GLY A 85 -7.98 -5.59 -22.84
N HIS A 86 -7.01 -6.52 -22.90
CA HIS A 86 -7.11 -7.78 -22.16
C HIS A 86 -7.19 -7.53 -20.64
N LYS A 87 -8.09 -8.25 -19.96
CA LYS A 87 -8.37 -8.12 -18.51
C LYS A 87 -7.11 -8.16 -17.64
N THR A 88 -6.17 -9.05 -17.95
CA THR A 88 -4.91 -9.20 -17.20
C THR A 88 -4.02 -7.97 -17.35
N LEU A 89 -3.92 -7.43 -18.57
CA LEU A 89 -3.14 -6.22 -18.84
C LEU A 89 -3.75 -5.01 -18.10
N HIS A 90 -5.08 -4.91 -18.05
CA HIS A 90 -5.75 -3.87 -17.26
C HIS A 90 -5.41 -3.95 -15.77
N GLN A 91 -5.40 -5.14 -15.20
CA GLN A 91 -5.07 -5.34 -13.78
C GLN A 91 -3.61 -4.99 -13.47
N ILE A 92 -2.69 -5.37 -14.35
CA ILE A 92 -1.26 -5.06 -14.20
C ILE A 92 -1.03 -3.55 -14.29
N ILE A 93 -1.57 -2.88 -15.32
CA ILE A 93 -1.42 -1.43 -15.51
C ILE A 93 -2.06 -0.68 -14.34
N THR A 94 -3.25 -1.09 -13.90
CA THR A 94 -3.92 -0.48 -12.74
C THR A 94 -3.06 -0.59 -11.48
N GLY A 95 -2.51 -1.78 -11.20
CA GLY A 95 -1.64 -2.00 -10.04
C GLY A 95 -0.37 -1.16 -10.10
N LEU A 96 0.27 -1.06 -11.26
CA LEU A 96 1.47 -0.22 -11.47
C LEU A 96 1.19 1.27 -11.29
N LEU A 97 0.11 1.78 -11.90
CA LEU A 97 -0.28 3.18 -11.75
C LEU A 97 -0.65 3.52 -10.31
N MET A 98 -1.43 2.66 -9.65
CA MET A 98 -1.77 2.85 -8.25
C MET A 98 -0.52 2.80 -7.36
N ALA A 99 0.40 1.87 -7.58
CA ALA A 99 1.66 1.82 -6.84
C ALA A 99 2.44 3.13 -7.01
N PHE A 100 2.62 3.61 -8.25
CA PHE A 100 3.36 4.84 -8.53
C PHE A 100 2.74 6.08 -7.84
N PHE A 101 1.43 6.31 -8.00
CA PHE A 101 0.77 7.49 -7.43
C PHE A 101 0.67 7.42 -5.90
N MET A 102 0.33 6.26 -5.35
CA MET A 102 0.23 6.07 -3.90
C MET A 102 1.60 6.23 -3.23
N GLU A 103 2.65 5.69 -3.84
CA GLU A 103 4.03 5.83 -3.36
C GLU A 103 4.47 7.31 -3.37
N SER A 104 4.11 8.06 -4.41
CA SER A 104 4.41 9.49 -4.49
C SER A 104 3.76 10.27 -3.36
N ILE A 105 2.48 9.99 -3.05
CA ILE A 105 1.76 10.67 -1.96
C ILE A 105 2.36 10.31 -0.61
N LEU A 106 2.79 9.05 -0.44
CA LEU A 106 3.41 8.57 0.79
C LEU A 106 4.77 9.25 1.02
N ALA A 107 5.54 9.42 -0.05
CA ALA A 107 6.80 10.17 -0.03
C ALA A 107 6.56 11.64 0.30
N VAL A 108 5.52 12.27 -0.27
CA VAL A 108 5.15 13.65 0.04
C VAL A 108 4.76 13.78 1.52
N SER A 109 3.87 12.94 2.03
CA SER A 109 3.40 13.05 3.42
C SER A 109 4.53 12.82 4.43
N THR A 110 5.40 11.85 4.15
CA THR A 110 6.57 11.57 4.99
C THR A 110 7.56 12.75 4.94
N THR A 111 7.90 13.25 3.76
CA THR A 111 8.83 14.38 3.63
C THR A 111 8.26 15.65 4.25
N ALA A 112 6.96 15.92 4.09
CA ALA A 112 6.29 17.06 4.68
C ALA A 112 6.29 17.02 6.21
N ASN A 113 6.11 15.82 6.79
CA ASN A 113 6.18 15.64 8.23
C ASN A 113 7.60 15.89 8.77
N LEU A 114 8.64 15.51 8.02
CA LEU A 114 10.03 15.57 8.47
C LEU A 114 10.70 16.92 8.24
N LEU A 115 10.50 17.52 7.06
CA LEU A 115 11.20 18.73 6.62
C LEU A 115 10.30 19.96 6.57
N GLY A 116 8.98 19.78 6.56
CA GLY A 116 8.03 20.87 6.32
C GLY A 116 8.15 21.45 4.90
N PHE A 117 7.69 22.70 4.73
CA PHE A 117 7.65 23.39 3.43
C PHE A 117 8.49 24.68 3.42
N THR A 118 9.43 24.81 4.35
CA THR A 118 10.22 26.05 4.52
C THR A 118 11.18 26.28 3.35
N ASP A 119 11.80 25.21 2.83
CA ASP A 119 12.65 25.25 1.64
C ASP A 119 12.10 24.28 0.60
N ILE A 120 11.52 24.83 -0.46
CA ILE A 120 10.89 24.04 -1.52
C ILE A 120 11.92 23.22 -2.32
N VAL A 121 13.15 23.71 -2.47
CA VAL A 121 14.19 23.01 -3.23
C VAL A 121 14.67 21.81 -2.43
N ALA A 122 14.94 22.01 -1.13
CA ALA A 122 15.27 20.92 -0.23
C ALA A 122 14.12 19.90 -0.16
N PHE A 123 12.88 20.36 -0.03
CA PHE A 123 11.70 19.50 0.00
C PHE A 123 11.58 18.61 -1.25
N VAL A 124 11.64 19.20 -2.45
CA VAL A 124 11.49 18.45 -3.71
C VAL A 124 12.63 17.43 -3.89
N SER A 125 13.86 17.81 -3.52
CA SER A 125 14.99 16.88 -3.60
C SER A 125 14.83 15.69 -2.65
N ALA A 126 14.44 15.94 -1.40
CA ALA A 126 14.20 14.92 -0.39
C ALA A 126 13.02 14.02 -0.76
N TRP A 127 11.92 14.60 -1.24
CA TRP A 127 10.76 13.86 -1.75
C TRP A 127 11.15 12.92 -2.90
N GLN A 128 11.87 13.42 -3.91
CA GLN A 128 12.30 12.62 -5.05
C GLN A 128 13.20 11.46 -4.61
N GLN A 129 14.10 11.72 -3.67
CA GLN A 129 15.03 10.71 -3.15
C GLN A 129 14.28 9.64 -2.35
N ALA A 130 13.37 10.05 -1.46
CA ALA A 130 12.52 9.15 -0.68
C ALA A 130 11.62 8.30 -1.60
N PHE A 131 11.01 8.92 -2.61
CA PHE A 131 10.20 8.23 -3.62
C PHE A 131 11.03 7.20 -4.38
N SER A 132 12.20 7.59 -4.90
CA SER A 132 13.07 6.70 -5.68
C SER A 132 13.60 5.53 -4.84
N ALA A 133 13.81 5.74 -3.54
CA ALA A 133 14.23 4.69 -2.62
C ALA A 133 13.09 3.73 -2.23
N GLY A 134 11.87 4.22 -2.07
CA GLY A 134 10.69 3.41 -1.76
C GLY A 134 10.15 2.61 -2.95
N LEU A 135 10.24 3.18 -4.15
CA LEU A 135 9.66 2.64 -5.38
C LEU A 135 10.05 1.18 -5.70
N PRO A 136 11.33 0.75 -5.58
CA PRO A 136 11.70 -0.66 -5.77
C PRO A 136 10.94 -1.60 -4.84
N PHE A 137 10.84 -1.24 -3.55
CA PHE A 137 10.09 -2.03 -2.57
C PHE A 137 8.58 -2.02 -2.88
N GLY A 138 8.02 -0.85 -3.20
CA GLY A 138 6.62 -0.69 -3.56
C GLY A 138 6.22 -1.56 -4.76
N LEU A 139 7.05 -1.58 -5.81
CA LEU A 139 6.84 -2.44 -6.98
C LEU A 139 6.97 -3.93 -6.66
N CYS A 140 7.99 -4.33 -5.90
CA CYS A 140 8.13 -5.71 -5.44
C CYS A 140 6.90 -6.16 -4.64
N MET A 141 6.43 -5.33 -3.70
CA MET A 141 5.24 -5.63 -2.92
C MET A 141 3.96 -5.61 -3.75
N ALA A 142 3.83 -4.75 -4.76
CA ALA A 142 2.68 -4.78 -5.68
C ALA A 142 2.59 -6.12 -6.42
N LEU A 143 3.73 -6.64 -6.91
CA LEU A 143 3.79 -7.95 -7.56
C LEU A 143 3.53 -9.10 -6.58
N LEU A 144 4.16 -9.08 -5.40
CA LEU A 144 3.94 -10.10 -4.35
C LEU A 144 2.49 -10.11 -3.87
N MET A 145 1.90 -8.94 -3.67
CA MET A 145 0.49 -8.80 -3.30
C MET A 145 -0.41 -9.34 -4.39
N SER A 146 -0.16 -8.99 -5.66
CA SER A 146 -0.98 -9.42 -6.79
C SER A 146 -0.92 -10.94 -7.03
N LEU A 147 0.28 -11.52 -7.00
CA LEU A 147 0.52 -12.90 -7.42
C LEU A 147 0.43 -13.92 -6.29
N ALA A 148 0.91 -13.59 -5.09
CA ALA A 148 1.07 -14.55 -4.00
C ALA A 148 0.13 -14.30 -2.82
N LEU A 149 -0.02 -13.03 -2.38
CA LEU A 149 -0.76 -12.73 -1.16
C LEU A 149 -2.26 -12.58 -1.40
N LYS A 150 -2.69 -11.96 -2.52
CA LYS A 150 -4.11 -11.84 -2.88
C LYS A 150 -4.85 -13.19 -2.89
N PRO A 151 -4.39 -14.26 -3.58
CA PRO A 151 -5.11 -15.53 -3.57
C PRO A 151 -5.17 -16.17 -2.17
N LYS A 152 -4.12 -15.99 -1.36
CA LYS A 152 -4.09 -16.49 0.03
C LYS A 152 -5.03 -15.70 0.94
N LEU A 153 -5.05 -14.38 0.78
CA LEU A 153 -5.91 -13.47 1.52
C LEU A 153 -7.38 -13.71 1.18
N ASP A 154 -7.72 -13.84 -0.10
CA ASP A 154 -9.08 -14.13 -0.54
C ASP A 154 -9.57 -15.47 0.06
N ARG A 155 -8.72 -16.50 0.09
CA ARG A 155 -9.02 -17.77 0.77
C ARG A 155 -9.19 -17.62 2.28
N PHE A 156 -8.35 -16.81 2.94
CA PHE A 156 -8.46 -16.51 4.37
C PHE A 156 -9.75 -15.76 4.70
N MET A 157 -10.16 -14.84 3.83
CA MET A 157 -11.35 -14.00 4.00
C MET A 157 -12.64 -14.76 3.69
N ALA A 158 -12.59 -15.76 2.80
CA ALA A 158 -13.72 -16.62 2.45
C ALA A 158 -14.03 -17.67 3.52
N SER A 159 -13.05 -18.09 4.33
CA SER A 159 -13.28 -18.88 5.56
C SER A 159 -13.80 -17.99 6.68
#